data_AF-A0A3D1H1T5-F1
#
_entry.id   AF-A0A3D1H1T5-F1
#
_cell.length_a   1.000
_cell.length_b   1.000
_cell.length_c   1.000
_cell.angle_alpha   90.00
_cell.angle_beta   90.00
_cell.angle_gamma   90.00
#
_symmetry.space_group_name_H-M   'P 1'
#
loop_
_entity.id
_entity.type
_entity.pdbx_description
1 polymer ?
#
loop_
_entity_poly.entity_id
_entity_poly.type
_entity_poly.pdbx_seq_one_letter_code
_entity_poly.pdbx_strand_id
1 'polypeptide(L)'
;MKIKHLKSWGTERLSQRLLYILVGVSAVVFALFYLVGYDLPFDENPDFNAPLFTDVLIVLMVLVLLLALCMIGFSAWRSHRSGSRQDAVVNGVPARKIARITWFSTFGLLVIGFAVGSSTPMLVNGNDYNDWFWLKLSDMFVLASVILLIAAIGVVLFGVTRYVRKERKK
;
A
#
# COMPACT_ATOMS: atom_id res chain seq x y z
N MET A 1 -19.43 -28.20 -14.62
CA MET A 1 -19.57 -27.36 -13.40
C MET A 1 -19.74 -25.89 -13.83
N LYS A 2 -20.78 -25.21 -13.33
CA LYS A 2 -21.41 -24.00 -13.90
C LYS A 2 -20.63 -22.69 -13.63
N ILE A 3 -19.70 -22.28 -14.49
CA ILE A 3 -19.03 -20.96 -14.36
C ILE A 3 -19.87 -19.83 -15.01
N LYS A 4 -20.85 -20.16 -15.88
CA LYS A 4 -21.66 -19.16 -16.61
C LYS A 4 -22.60 -18.30 -15.76
N HIS A 5 -22.92 -18.69 -14.52
CA HIS A 5 -23.96 -18.03 -13.71
C HIS A 5 -23.46 -16.95 -12.75
N LEU A 6 -22.14 -16.73 -12.66
CA LEU A 6 -21.56 -15.65 -11.84
C LEU A 6 -21.64 -14.27 -12.53
N LYS A 7 -21.86 -14.24 -13.85
CA LYS A 7 -21.91 -13.00 -14.63
C LYS A 7 -23.23 -12.21 -14.47
N SER A 8 -24.29 -12.82 -13.93
CA SER A 8 -25.62 -12.19 -13.84
C SER A 8 -25.90 -11.47 -12.53
N TRP A 9 -24.95 -11.42 -11.60
CA TRP A 9 -25.17 -10.81 -10.29
C TRP A 9 -24.71 -9.35 -10.31
N GLY A 10 -25.52 -8.47 -9.74
CA GLY A 10 -25.13 -7.07 -9.54
C GLY A 10 -23.86 -6.98 -8.70
N THR A 11 -22.95 -6.09 -9.11
CA THR A 11 -21.63 -5.89 -8.48
C THR A 11 -21.71 -5.71 -6.96
N GLU A 12 -22.76 -5.04 -6.48
CA GLU A 12 -23.04 -4.81 -5.06
C GLU A 12 -23.23 -6.11 -4.29
N ARG A 13 -24.09 -7.02 -4.79
CA ARG A 13 -24.38 -8.30 -4.12
C ARG A 13 -23.16 -9.21 -4.07
N LEU A 14 -22.32 -9.17 -5.10
CA LEU A 14 -21.07 -9.92 -5.14
C LEU A 14 -20.07 -9.37 -4.11
N SER A 15 -19.86 -8.05 -4.11
CA SER A 15 -18.95 -7.38 -3.18
C SER A 15 -19.37 -7.59 -1.72
N GLN A 16 -20.66 -7.42 -1.42
CA GLN A 16 -21.18 -7.59 -0.06
C GLN A 16 -21.03 -9.03 0.45
N ARG A 17 -21.25 -10.05 -0.40
CA ARG A 17 -21.02 -11.45 -0.02
C ARG A 17 -19.56 -11.76 0.22
N LEU A 18 -18.67 -11.27 -0.64
CA LEU A 18 -17.23 -11.44 -0.44
C LEU A 18 -16.76 -10.81 0.87
N LEU A 19 -17.27 -9.61 1.19
CA LEU A 19 -16.98 -8.95 2.47
C LEU A 19 -17.45 -9.79 3.65
N TYR A 20 -18.69 -10.30 3.64
CA TYR A 20 -19.19 -11.13 4.73
C TYR A 20 -18.41 -12.43 4.89
N ILE A 21 -18.02 -13.08 3.79
CA ILE A 21 -17.17 -14.28 3.86
C ILE A 21 -15.81 -13.94 4.46
N LEU A 22 -15.17 -12.86 3.99
CA LEU A 22 -13.86 -12.43 4.48
C LEU A 22 -13.91 -12.12 5.97
N VAL A 23 -14.90 -11.32 6.40
CA VAL A 23 -15.10 -10.96 7.81
C VAL A 23 -15.41 -12.18 8.66
N GLY A 24 -16.28 -13.08 8.18
CA GLY A 24 -16.65 -14.30 8.89
C GLY A 24 -15.45 -15.23 9.10
N VAL A 25 -14.67 -15.49 8.04
CA VAL A 25 -13.45 -16.29 8.13
C VAL A 25 -12.44 -15.65 9.08
N SER A 26 -12.20 -14.34 8.95
CA SER A 26 -11.30 -13.61 9.85
C SER A 26 -11.75 -13.70 11.31
N ALA A 27 -13.04 -13.48 11.60
CA ALA A 27 -13.56 -13.55 12.95
C ALA A 27 -13.39 -14.96 13.57
N VAL A 28 -13.63 -16.02 12.79
CA VAL A 28 -13.43 -17.41 13.25
C VAL A 28 -11.95 -17.68 13.52
N VAL A 29 -11.05 -17.32 12.63
CA VAL A 29 -9.60 -17.53 12.81
C VAL A 29 -9.07 -16.73 14.00
N PHE A 30 -9.51 -15.48 14.18
CA PHE A 30 -9.17 -14.68 15.35
C PHE A 30 -9.71 -15.28 16.66
N ALA A 31 -10.95 -15.76 16.65
CA ALA A 31 -11.52 -16.43 17.83
C ALA A 31 -10.73 -17.69 18.18
N LEU A 32 -10.35 -18.51 17.19
CA LEU A 32 -9.52 -19.70 17.41
C LEU A 32 -8.14 -19.33 17.96
N PHE A 33 -7.50 -18.29 17.41
CA PHE A 33 -6.22 -17.79 17.90
C PHE A 33 -6.26 -17.36 19.37
N TYR A 34 -7.30 -16.63 19.78
CA TYR A 34 -7.41 -16.14 21.17
C TYR A 34 -7.92 -17.20 22.15
N LEU A 35 -8.77 -18.13 21.71
CA LEU A 35 -9.44 -19.07 22.61
C LEU A 35 -8.72 -20.42 22.72
N VAL A 36 -7.88 -20.79 21.75
CA VAL A 36 -7.26 -22.12 21.69
C VAL A 36 -5.74 -22.03 21.81
N GLY A 37 -5.23 -22.52 22.94
CA GLY A 37 -3.80 -22.62 23.19
C GLY A 37 -3.12 -21.27 23.44
N TYR A 38 -3.86 -20.27 23.93
CA TYR A 38 -3.33 -18.91 24.10
C TYR A 38 -2.06 -18.84 24.97
N ASP A 39 -1.94 -19.70 25.97
CA ASP A 39 -0.80 -19.76 26.91
C ASP A 39 0.36 -20.66 26.42
N LEU A 40 0.33 -21.13 25.17
CA LEU A 40 1.46 -21.88 24.58
C LEU A 40 2.68 -20.93 24.44
N PRO A 41 3.84 -21.25 25.05
CA PRO A 41 5.03 -20.43 24.91
C PRO A 41 5.62 -20.56 23.49
N PHE A 42 6.26 -19.50 23.01
CA PHE A 42 6.96 -19.50 21.73
C PHE A 42 8.33 -20.17 21.84
N ASP A 43 8.66 -21.03 20.86
CA ASP A 43 9.85 -21.89 20.92
C ASP A 43 11.17 -21.11 20.96
N GLU A 44 11.29 -20.01 20.20
CA GLU A 44 12.52 -19.22 20.14
C GLU A 44 12.66 -18.23 21.30
N ASN A 45 11.54 -17.77 21.84
CA ASN A 45 11.53 -16.86 22.97
C ASN A 45 10.30 -17.11 23.86
N PRO A 46 10.46 -17.87 24.96
CA PRO A 46 9.37 -18.22 25.89
C PRO A 46 8.69 -17.03 26.58
N ASP A 47 9.26 -15.81 26.49
CA ASP A 47 8.62 -14.59 26.99
C ASP A 47 7.40 -14.18 26.15
N PHE A 48 7.24 -14.76 24.95
CA PHE A 48 6.10 -14.55 24.07
C PHE A 48 5.22 -15.80 23.99
N ASN A 49 3.92 -15.59 23.83
CA ASN A 49 2.99 -16.67 23.56
C ASN A 49 2.84 -16.88 22.05
N ALA A 50 2.79 -18.14 21.63
CA ALA A 50 2.46 -18.57 20.27
C ALA A 50 1.25 -19.50 20.31
N PRO A 51 0.02 -18.94 20.30
CA PRO A 51 -1.19 -19.74 20.29
C PRO A 51 -1.22 -20.76 19.15
N LEU A 52 -1.98 -21.85 19.33
CA LEU A 52 -1.96 -22.99 18.39
C LEU A 52 -2.32 -22.61 16.94
N PHE A 53 -3.17 -21.58 16.76
CA PHE A 53 -3.61 -21.10 15.45
C PHE A 53 -2.84 -19.87 14.95
N THR A 54 -1.69 -19.55 15.54
CA THR A 54 -0.83 -18.42 15.10
C THR A 54 -0.45 -18.56 13.62
N ASP A 55 -0.03 -19.75 13.19
CA ASP A 55 0.35 -19.98 11.78
C ASP A 55 -0.82 -19.76 10.82
N VAL A 56 -2.02 -20.23 11.19
CA VAL A 56 -3.22 -20.06 10.38
C VAL A 56 -3.58 -18.57 10.27
N LEU A 57 -3.47 -17.83 11.38
CA LEU A 57 -3.68 -16.39 11.41
C LEU A 57 -2.67 -15.67 10.50
N ILE A 58 -1.39 -16.00 10.59
CA ILE A 58 -0.33 -15.41 9.75
C ILE A 58 -0.58 -15.71 8.27
N VAL A 59 -0.89 -16.96 7.91
CA VAL A 59 -1.21 -17.34 6.53
C VAL A 59 -2.40 -16.55 6.01
N LEU A 60 -3.46 -16.40 6.81
CA LEU A 60 -4.62 -15.60 6.43
C LEU A 60 -4.22 -14.13 6.19
N MET A 61 -3.42 -13.53 7.07
CA MET A 61 -2.95 -12.14 6.92
C MET A 61 -2.16 -11.95 5.63
N VAL A 62 -1.17 -12.82 5.38
CA VAL A 62 -0.33 -12.75 4.18
C VAL A 62 -1.16 -12.97 2.92
N LEU A 63 -2.10 -13.91 2.93
CA LEU A 63 -2.99 -14.18 1.79
C LEU A 63 -3.86 -12.95 1.46
N VAL A 64 -4.49 -12.35 2.47
CA VAL A 64 -5.34 -11.16 2.27
C VAL A 64 -4.51 -9.97 1.79
N LEU A 65 -3.31 -9.80 2.32
CA LEU A 65 -2.37 -8.77 1.87
C LEU A 65 -2.00 -8.97 0.39
N LEU A 66 -1.62 -10.19 -0.01
CA LEU A 66 -1.29 -10.49 -1.40
C LEU A 66 -2.49 -10.26 -2.34
N LEU A 67 -3.70 -10.67 -1.94
CA LEU A 67 -4.92 -10.41 -2.72
C LEU A 67 -5.17 -8.91 -2.88
N ALA A 68 -4.98 -8.11 -1.83
CA ALA A 68 -5.13 -6.66 -1.89
C ALA A 68 -4.10 -6.03 -2.83
N LEU A 69 -2.83 -6.42 -2.73
CA LEU A 69 -1.77 -5.95 -3.63
C LEU A 69 -2.06 -6.33 -5.10
N CYS A 70 -2.52 -7.56 -5.35
CA CYS A 70 -2.94 -8.00 -6.69
C CYS A 70 -4.12 -7.16 -7.21
N MET A 71 -5.11 -6.86 -6.38
CA MET A 71 -6.25 -6.02 -6.77
C MET A 71 -5.83 -4.58 -7.07
N ILE A 72 -4.93 -4.00 -6.26
CA ILE A 72 -4.37 -2.66 -6.50
C ILE A 72 -3.65 -2.63 -7.85
N GLY A 73 -2.76 -3.60 -8.09
CA GLY A 73 -2.02 -3.72 -9.36
C GLY A 73 -2.96 -3.93 -10.56
N PHE A 74 -3.94 -4.82 -10.44
CA PHE A 74 -4.91 -5.08 -11.49
C PHE A 74 -5.79 -3.87 -11.78
N SER A 75 -6.24 -3.16 -10.75
CA SER A 75 -7.03 -1.93 -10.87
C SER A 75 -6.23 -0.82 -11.54
N ALA A 76 -4.98 -0.59 -11.11
CA ALA A 76 -4.08 0.39 -11.72
C ALA A 76 -3.81 0.06 -13.19
N TRP A 77 -3.51 -1.20 -13.52
CA TRP A 77 -3.28 -1.66 -14.88
C TRP A 77 -4.52 -1.50 -15.77
N ARG A 78 -5.69 -1.92 -15.27
CA ARG A 78 -6.97 -1.77 -15.98
C ARG A 78 -7.32 -0.29 -16.19
N SER A 79 -7.12 0.56 -15.19
CA SER A 79 -7.33 2.00 -15.28
C SER A 79 -6.43 2.62 -16.35
N HIS A 80 -5.14 2.27 -16.36
CA HIS A 80 -4.19 2.72 -17.36
C HIS A 80 -4.60 2.29 -18.79
N ARG A 81 -5.01 1.03 -18.97
CA ARG A 81 -5.40 0.46 -20.28
C ARG A 81 -6.77 0.94 -20.78
N SER A 82 -7.73 1.13 -19.89
CA SER A 82 -9.14 1.40 -20.22
C SER A 82 -9.53 2.87 -20.22
N GLY A 83 -8.61 3.80 -19.94
CA GLY A 83 -8.95 5.22 -19.83
C GLY A 83 -9.55 5.79 -21.12
N SER A 84 -10.78 6.28 -21.03
CA SER A 84 -11.56 6.89 -22.11
C SER A 84 -10.86 8.15 -22.64
N ARG A 85 -11.15 8.52 -23.90
CA ARG A 85 -10.69 9.79 -24.50
C ARG A 85 -11.32 11.00 -23.80
N GLN A 86 -12.46 10.82 -23.11
CA GLN A 86 -13.13 11.85 -22.30
C GLN A 86 -12.38 12.22 -21.02
N ASP A 87 -11.57 11.32 -20.45
CA ASP A 87 -10.79 11.61 -19.23
C ASP A 87 -9.46 12.33 -19.51
N ALA A 88 -9.18 12.64 -20.78
CA ALA A 88 -7.93 13.28 -21.18
C ALA A 88 -7.84 14.72 -20.67
N VAL A 89 -8.97 15.44 -20.67
CA VAL A 89 -9.09 16.84 -20.24
C VAL A 89 -10.37 17.00 -19.42
N VAL A 90 -10.23 17.28 -18.13
CA VAL A 90 -11.36 17.55 -17.22
C VAL A 90 -11.32 19.03 -16.87
N ASN A 91 -12.38 19.77 -17.16
CA ASN A 91 -12.48 21.21 -16.90
C ASN A 91 -11.32 22.03 -17.50
N GLY A 92 -10.89 21.70 -18.72
CA GLY A 92 -9.77 22.38 -19.41
C GLY A 92 -8.37 22.01 -18.90
N VAL A 93 -8.26 21.19 -17.85
CA VAL A 93 -6.98 20.69 -17.32
C VAL A 93 -6.68 19.31 -17.91
N PRO A 94 -5.48 19.07 -18.47
CA PRO A 94 -5.11 17.78 -19.04
C PRO A 94 -4.79 16.74 -17.94
N ALA A 95 -5.82 16.31 -17.21
CA ALA A 95 -5.74 15.45 -16.03
C ALA A 95 -4.92 14.17 -16.29
N ARG A 96 -5.10 13.55 -17.46
CA ARG A 96 -4.38 12.32 -17.83
C ARG A 96 -2.87 12.51 -17.97
N LYS A 97 -2.43 13.68 -18.46
CA LYS A 97 -0.99 13.98 -18.57
C LYS A 97 -0.38 14.18 -17.18
N ILE A 98 -1.08 14.92 -16.33
CA ILE A 98 -0.64 15.17 -14.94
C ILE A 98 -0.54 13.84 -14.19
N ALA A 99 -1.61 13.05 -14.17
CA ALA A 99 -1.65 11.76 -13.49
C ALA A 99 -0.53 10.81 -13.97
N ARG A 100 -0.27 10.76 -15.28
CA ARG A 100 0.80 9.95 -15.86
C ARG A 100 2.18 10.42 -15.40
N ILE A 101 2.44 11.73 -15.45
CA ILE A 101 3.73 12.31 -15.00
C ILE A 101 3.91 12.06 -13.51
N THR A 102 2.88 12.27 -12.69
CA THR A 102 2.92 11.98 -11.25
C THR A 102 3.25 10.52 -11.00
N TRP A 103 2.60 9.58 -11.69
CA TRP A 103 2.84 8.15 -11.50
C TRP A 103 4.28 7.76 -11.86
N PHE A 104 4.78 8.20 -13.01
CA PHE A 104 6.18 7.95 -13.40
C PHE A 104 7.18 8.65 -12.49
N SER A 105 6.87 9.87 -12.03
CA SER A 105 7.73 10.62 -11.12
C SER A 105 7.81 9.95 -9.75
N THR A 106 6.69 9.49 -9.20
CA THR A 106 6.66 8.75 -7.93
C THR A 106 7.40 7.43 -8.09
N PHE A 107 7.11 6.65 -9.15
CA PHE A 107 7.80 5.39 -9.39
C PHE A 107 9.32 5.59 -9.56
N GLY A 108 9.72 6.59 -10.35
CA GLY A 108 11.13 6.93 -10.54
C GLY A 108 11.81 7.34 -9.24
N LEU A 109 11.14 8.14 -8.40
CA LEU A 109 11.66 8.54 -7.09
C LEU A 109 11.90 7.34 -6.19
N LEU A 110 10.98 6.37 -6.17
CA LEU A 110 11.15 5.14 -5.39
C LEU A 110 12.30 4.28 -5.95
N VAL A 111 12.38 4.08 -7.27
CA VAL A 111 13.48 3.31 -7.88
C VAL A 111 14.85 3.94 -7.58
N ILE A 112 14.96 5.26 -7.71
CA ILE A 112 16.20 5.99 -7.39
C ILE A 112 16.49 5.90 -5.89
N GLY A 113 15.47 6.08 -5.04
CA GLY A 113 15.60 5.95 -3.59
C GLY A 113 16.08 4.56 -3.16
N PHE A 114 15.62 3.50 -3.81
CA PHE A 114 16.08 2.14 -3.55
C PHE A 114 17.53 1.91 -3.99
N ALA A 115 17.89 2.47 -5.15
CA ALA A 115 19.25 2.35 -5.67
C ALA A 115 20.27 3.05 -4.76
N VAL A 116 19.92 4.25 -4.26
CA VAL A 116 20.78 5.09 -3.41
C VAL A 116 20.69 4.70 -1.92
N GLY A 117 19.58 4.07 -1.51
CA GLY A 117 19.32 3.72 -0.12
C GLY A 117 20.42 2.88 0.52
N SER A 118 20.69 3.13 1.79
CA SER A 118 21.70 2.47 2.59
C SER A 118 21.32 1.03 2.90
N SER A 119 22.33 0.16 2.90
CA SER A 119 22.25 -1.22 3.40
C SER A 119 23.17 -1.44 4.60
N THR A 120 23.51 -0.38 5.34
CA THR A 120 24.34 -0.48 6.54
C THR A 120 23.58 -1.21 7.65
N PRO A 121 24.18 -2.24 8.29
CA PRO A 121 23.56 -2.90 9.43
C PRO A 121 23.17 -1.91 10.53
N MET A 122 22.06 -2.16 11.21
CA MET A 122 21.57 -1.32 12.30
C MET A 122 21.29 -2.15 13.54
N LEU A 123 21.65 -1.62 14.71
CA LEU A 123 21.33 -2.27 15.99
C LEU A 123 19.84 -2.07 16.31
N VAL A 124 19.09 -3.17 16.37
CA VAL A 124 17.68 -3.20 16.76
C VAL A 124 17.54 -4.10 17.99
N ASN A 125 17.10 -3.52 19.11
CA ASN A 125 16.95 -4.22 20.39
C ASN A 125 18.22 -4.97 20.84
N GLY A 126 19.40 -4.42 20.56
CA GLY A 126 20.70 -5.00 20.91
C GLY A 126 21.22 -6.08 19.97
N ASN A 127 20.46 -6.47 18.94
CA ASN A 127 20.89 -7.39 17.89
C ASN A 127 21.18 -6.64 16.57
N ASP A 128 22.16 -7.12 15.80
CA ASP A 128 22.46 -6.58 14.48
C ASP A 128 21.39 -6.99 13.47
N TYR A 129 20.67 -6.00 12.93
CA TYR A 129 19.76 -6.17 11.81
C TYR A 129 20.52 -5.91 10.50
N ASN A 130 20.74 -6.97 9.72
CA ASN A 130 21.56 -6.95 8.49
C ASN A 130 20.81 -7.49 7.26
N ASP A 131 19.48 -7.36 7.22
CA ASP A 131 18.74 -7.72 6.00
C ASP A 131 18.89 -6.61 4.96
N TRP A 132 19.70 -6.90 3.93
CA TRP A 132 19.99 -5.98 2.84
C TRP A 132 18.74 -5.41 2.17
N PHE A 133 17.73 -6.25 1.93
CA PHE A 133 16.53 -5.85 1.20
C PHE A 133 15.68 -4.92 2.05
N TRP A 134 15.41 -5.28 3.31
CA TRP A 134 14.58 -4.47 4.20
C TRP A 134 15.24 -3.16 4.61
N LEU A 135 16.57 -3.15 4.80
CA LEU A 135 17.32 -1.93 5.09
C LEU A 135 17.19 -0.93 3.94
N LYS A 136 17.43 -1.37 2.69
CA LYS A 136 17.28 -0.50 1.52
C LYS A 136 15.85 -0.07 1.27
N LEU A 137 14.89 -0.98 1.43
CA LEU A 137 13.48 -0.69 1.22
C LEU A 137 12.99 0.38 2.21
N SER A 138 13.40 0.28 3.48
CA SER A 138 13.07 1.27 4.50
C SER A 138 13.71 2.62 4.17
N ASP A 139 15.00 2.64 3.86
CA ASP A 139 15.73 3.88 3.57
C ASP A 139 15.20 4.58 2.30
N MET A 140 14.80 3.81 1.28
CA MET A 140 14.08 4.33 0.10
C MET A 140 12.86 5.18 0.49
N PHE A 141 12.02 4.68 1.42
CA PHE A 141 10.82 5.39 1.84
C PHE A 141 11.14 6.64 2.67
N VAL A 142 12.15 6.57 3.54
CA VAL A 142 12.64 7.73 4.30
C VAL A 142 13.11 8.81 3.34
N LEU A 143 14.00 8.48 2.42
CA LEU A 143 14.55 9.41 1.42
C LEU A 143 13.46 10.00 0.54
N ALA A 144 12.53 9.17 0.04
CA ALA A 144 11.42 9.64 -0.78
C ALA A 144 10.50 10.61 0.00
N SER A 145 10.21 10.33 1.28
CA SER A 145 9.37 11.19 2.11
C SER A 145 10.00 12.56 2.35
N VAL A 146 11.30 12.62 2.59
CA VAL A 146 12.05 13.88 2.79
C VAL A 146 12.05 14.70 1.50
N ILE A 147 12.32 14.07 0.35
CA ILE A 147 12.30 14.77 -0.95
C ILE A 147 10.90 15.34 -1.24
N LEU A 148 9.86 14.55 -1.02
CA LEU A 148 8.48 15.00 -1.22
C LEU A 148 8.10 16.14 -0.26
N LEU A 149 8.57 16.09 0.98
CA LEU A 149 8.34 17.16 1.96
C LEU A 149 9.00 18.48 1.52
N ILE A 150 10.26 18.43 1.08
CA ILE A 150 10.98 19.61 0.56
C ILE A 150 10.29 20.15 -0.69
N ALA A 151 9.88 19.27 -1.61
CA ALA A 151 9.15 19.67 -2.81
C ALA A 151 7.81 20.35 -2.45
N ALA A 152 7.06 19.81 -1.49
CA ALA A 152 5.81 20.38 -1.02
C ALA A 152 6.01 21.79 -0.45
N ILE A 153 7.02 21.98 0.41
CA ILE A 153 7.37 23.31 0.95
C ILE A 153 7.68 24.28 -0.19
N GLY A 154 8.52 23.87 -1.16
CA GLY A 154 8.86 24.70 -2.31
C GLY A 154 7.64 25.12 -3.15
N VAL A 155 6.72 24.19 -3.39
CA VAL A 155 5.47 24.48 -4.11
C VAL A 155 4.58 25.45 -3.35
N VAL A 156 4.45 25.31 -2.03
CA VAL A 156 3.66 26.23 -1.19
C VAL A 156 4.23 27.64 -1.22
N LEU A 157 5.55 27.80 -1.04
CA LEU A 157 6.22 29.11 -1.09
C LEU A 157 6.06 29.79 -2.46
N PHE A 158 6.20 29.03 -3.55
CA PHE A 158 5.98 29.53 -4.89
C PHE A 158 4.52 29.95 -5.13
N GLY A 159 3.57 29.14 -4.64
CA GLY A 159 2.13 29.41 -4.72
C GLY A 159 1.74 30.71 -4.05
N VAL A 160 2.20 30.92 -2.80
CA VAL A 160 1.99 32.17 -2.04
C VAL A 160 2.59 33.36 -2.78
N THR A 161 3.84 33.24 -3.25
CA THR A 161 4.52 34.32 -3.97
C THR A 161 3.77 34.74 -5.24
N ARG A 162 3.23 33.76 -5.99
CA ARG A 162 2.46 34.02 -7.20
C ARG A 162 1.09 34.63 -6.91
N TYR A 163 0.42 34.18 -5.84
CA TYR A 163 -0.86 34.71 -5.41
C TYR A 163 -0.75 36.21 -5.06
N VAL A 164 0.23 36.57 -4.23
CA VAL A 164 0.51 37.96 -3.84
C VAL A 164 0.84 38.85 -5.04
N ARG A 165 1.63 38.34 -6.00
CA ARG A 165 1.94 39.09 -7.24
C ARG A 165 0.71 39.32 -8.14
N LYS A 166 -0.29 38.44 -8.10
CA LYS A 166 -1.51 38.56 -8.90
C LYS A 166 -2.49 39.56 -8.29
N GLU A 167 -2.57 39.62 -6.96
CA GLU A 167 -3.38 40.64 -6.28
C GLU A 167 -2.83 42.06 -6.47
N ARG A 168 -1.49 42.24 -6.47
CA ARG A 168 -0.89 43.56 -6.76
C ARG A 168 -1.02 44.05 -8.21
N LYS A 169 -1.54 43.23 -9.12
CA LYS A 169 -1.78 43.60 -10.53
C LYS A 169 -3.27 43.84 -10.86
N LYS A 170 -4.17 43.66 -9.88
CA LYS A 170 -5.56 44.11 -9.97
C LYS A 170 -5.66 45.51 -9.38
#